data_AF-A0A973U5Q1-F1
#
_entry.id   AF-A0A973U5Q1-F1
#
_cell.length_a   1.000
_cell.length_b   1.000
_cell.length_c   1.000
_cell.angle_alpha   90.00
_cell.angle_beta   90.00
_cell.angle_gamma   90.00
#
_symmetry.space_group_name_H-M   'P 1'
#
loop_
_entity.id
_entity.type
_entity.pdbx_description
1 polymer ?
#
loop_
_entity_poly.entity_id
_entity_poly.type
_entity_poly.pdbx_seq_one_letter_code
_entity_poly.pdbx_strand_id
1 'polypeptide(L)'
;HMHGELTSGWCLACDQRIPWSGAMGEGAECSRCGTAGKVRPDIVWFGEMPYEMERIEEVLQRADLFVSIGTSGAVYPAAGFVQTARYCGAQTLEVNLEPSLGSTFFDESRIGSASELVPKWVDEVLGA
;
A
#
# COMPACT_ATOMS: atom_id res chain seq x y z
N HIS A 1 -5.03 4.26 1.70
CA HIS A 1 -3.63 4.06 1.29
C HIS A 1 -2.77 3.79 2.53
N MET A 2 -2.12 2.63 2.64
CA MET A 2 -1.43 2.26 3.89
C MET A 2 -0.21 3.13 4.22
N HIS A 3 0.44 3.72 3.22
CA HIS A 3 1.59 4.63 3.42
C HIS A 3 1.20 6.10 3.27
N GLY A 4 -0.09 6.42 3.43
CA GLY A 4 -0.60 7.78 3.24
C GLY A 4 -0.75 8.17 1.77
N GLU A 5 -0.96 9.46 1.53
CA GLU A 5 -1.35 10.02 0.23
C GLU A 5 -0.59 11.31 -0.05
N LEU A 6 -0.01 11.43 -1.26
CA LEU A 6 0.75 12.62 -1.66
C LEU A 6 -0.11 13.89 -1.68
N THR A 7 -1.40 13.74 -1.95
CA THR A 7 -2.36 14.85 -2.04
C THR A 7 -2.99 15.20 -0.68
N SER A 8 -2.34 14.84 0.42
CA SER A 8 -2.79 15.07 1.78
C SER A 8 -1.65 15.64 2.65
N GLY A 9 -2.03 16.51 3.59
CA GLY A 9 -1.14 17.09 4.59
C GLY A 9 -1.61 16.75 6.00
N TRP A 10 -0.67 16.36 6.86
CA TRP A 10 -0.91 16.07 8.27
C TRP A 10 -0.42 17.23 9.14
N CYS A 11 -1.35 17.87 9.85
CA CYS A 11 -1.02 18.93 10.79
C CYS A 11 -0.64 18.36 12.16
N LEU A 12 0.60 18.59 12.58
CA LEU A 12 1.13 18.15 13.87
C LEU A 12 0.63 18.99 15.05
N ALA A 13 -0.09 20.09 14.80
CA ALA A 13 -0.63 20.94 15.86
C ALA A 13 -2.04 20.52 16.31
N CYS A 14 -2.90 20.12 15.37
CA CYS A 14 -4.29 19.73 15.65
C CYS A 14 -4.62 18.28 15.26
N ASP A 15 -3.62 17.53 14.80
CA ASP A 15 -3.71 16.14 14.36
C ASP A 15 -4.71 15.88 13.21
N GLN A 16 -5.05 16.92 12.45
CA GLN A 16 -5.95 16.79 11.29
C GLN A 16 -5.19 16.47 10.01
N ARG A 17 -5.79 15.62 9.18
CA ARG A 17 -5.40 15.40 7.79
C ARG A 17 -6.24 16.30 6.89
N ILE A 18 -5.59 17.01 5.98
CA ILE A 18 -6.21 18.01 5.11
C ILE A 18 -5.80 17.79 3.65
N PRO A 19 -6.71 18.03 2.68
CA PRO A 19 -6.33 18.00 1.26
C PRO A 19 -5.19 18.98 0.99
N TRP A 20 -4.19 18.53 0.23
CA TRP A 20 -3.02 19.34 -0.12
C TRP A 20 -2.53 18.99 -1.53
N SER A 21 -2.64 19.93 -2.47
CA SER A 21 -2.24 19.69 -3.88
C SER A 21 -1.11 20.60 -4.36
N GLY A 22 -0.61 21.50 -3.50
CA GLY A 22 0.45 22.46 -3.83
C GLY A 22 1.81 22.06 -3.27
N ALA A 23 2.82 22.89 -3.54
CA ALA A 23 4.12 22.75 -2.88
C ALA A 23 3.96 22.91 -1.36
N MET A 24 4.65 22.07 -0.59
CA MET A 24 4.67 22.14 0.87
C MET A 24 6.03 22.68 1.31
N GLY A 25 6.07 23.96 1.70
CA GLY A 25 7.26 24.62 2.22
C GLY A 25 7.18 24.83 3.74
N GLU A 26 8.23 25.44 4.31
CA GLU A 26 8.34 25.71 5.76
C GLU A 26 7.19 26.56 6.34
N GLY A 27 6.50 27.33 5.50
CA GLY A 27 5.36 28.16 5.89
C GLY A 27 3.98 27.51 5.70
N ALA A 28 3.90 26.21 5.43
CA ALA A 28 2.65 25.51 5.17
C ALA A 28 1.62 25.71 6.31
N GLU A 29 0.49 26.34 6.00
CA GLU A 29 -0.57 26.65 6.97
C GLU A 29 -1.67 25.60 6.97
N CYS A 30 -2.06 25.15 8.15
CA CYS A 30 -3.17 24.22 8.31
C CYS A 30 -4.52 24.93 8.10
N SER A 31 -5.28 24.51 7.08
CA SER A 31 -6.63 25.03 6.80
C SER A 31 -7.68 24.74 7.88
N ARG A 32 -7.37 23.92 8.89
CA ARG A 32 -8.28 23.59 10.00
C ARG A 32 -8.05 24.44 11.24
N CYS A 33 -6.79 24.68 11.62
CA CYS A 33 -6.46 25.41 12.86
C CYS A 33 -5.65 26.70 12.63
N GLY A 34 -5.29 27.02 11.39
CA GLY A 34 -4.51 28.21 11.03
C GLY A 34 -3.04 28.17 11.46
N THR A 35 -2.54 27.05 11.98
CA THR A 35 -1.13 26.96 12.41
C THR A 35 -0.21 26.79 11.20
N ALA A 36 0.72 27.73 11.03
CA ALA A 36 1.76 27.67 10.00
C ALA A 36 2.98 26.84 10.44
N GLY A 37 3.66 26.21 9.48
CA GLY A 37 4.91 25.48 9.69
C GLY A 37 4.80 24.20 10.49
N LYS A 38 3.58 23.68 10.67
CA LYS A 38 3.29 22.43 11.39
C LYS A 38 2.61 21.38 10.51
N VAL A 39 2.47 21.64 9.22
CA VAL A 39 1.93 20.67 8.26
C VAL A 39 3.10 19.94 7.59
N ARG A 40 3.04 18.62 7.57
CA ARG A 40 3.94 17.75 6.81
C ARG A 40 3.14 16.95 5.78
N PRO A 41 3.78 16.34 4.77
CA PRO A 41 3.07 15.43 3.88
C PRO A 41 2.48 14.28 4.71
N ASP A 42 1.23 13.93 4.42
CA ASP A 42 0.52 12.82 5.04
C ASP A 42 0.94 11.51 4.38
N ILE A 43 2.22 11.20 4.51
CA ILE A 43 2.87 9.98 4.05
C ILE A 43 3.58 9.34 5.24
N VAL A 44 3.58 8.01 5.26
CA VAL A 44 4.24 7.22 6.29
C VAL A 44 5.73 7.14 5.97
N TRP A 45 6.57 7.54 6.93
CA TRP A 45 8.02 7.41 6.82
C TRP A 45 8.51 6.09 7.42
N PHE A 46 9.74 5.71 7.08
CA PHE A 46 10.39 4.58 7.74
C PHE A 46 10.43 4.80 9.26
N GLY A 47 10.00 3.78 10.01
CA GLY A 47 9.87 3.84 11.46
C GLY A 47 8.50 4.30 11.97
N GLU A 48 7.61 4.78 11.08
CA GLU A 48 6.23 5.08 11.42
C GLU A 48 5.30 3.89 11.12
N MET A 49 4.20 3.80 11.86
CA MET A 49 3.19 2.77 11.64
C MET A 49 2.39 3.09 10.37
N PRO A 50 2.24 2.14 9.43
CA PRO A 50 1.31 2.29 8.32
C PRO A 50 -0.13 2.43 8.80
N TYR A 51 -0.96 3.04 7.97
CA TYR A 51 -2.38 3.22 8.21
C TYR A 51 -3.17 1.93 7.96
N GLU A 52 -4.32 1.82 8.62
CA GLU A 52 -5.33 0.76 8.41
C GLU A 52 -4.84 -0.66 8.72
N MET A 53 -3.78 -0.84 9.53
CA MET A 53 -3.18 -2.15 9.77
C MET A 53 -4.15 -3.20 10.31
N GLU A 54 -5.03 -2.82 11.25
CA GLU A 54 -6.07 -3.74 11.79
C GLU A 54 -7.00 -4.22 10.68
N ARG A 55 -7.53 -3.29 9.88
CA ARG A 55 -8.41 -3.60 8.75
C ARG A 55 -7.70 -4.45 7.70
N ILE A 56 -6.44 -4.15 7.40
CA ILE A 56 -5.65 -4.93 6.43
C ILE A 56 -5.49 -6.37 6.95
N GLU A 57 -5.16 -6.55 8.22
CA GLU A 57 -5.02 -7.86 8.84
C GLU A 57 -6.33 -8.66 8.79
N GLU A 58 -7.47 -8.05 9.13
CA GLU A 58 -8.78 -8.69 9.06
C GLU A 58 -9.12 -9.18 7.64
N VAL A 59 -8.77 -8.40 6.62
CA VAL A 59 -9.02 -8.77 5.22
C VAL A 59 -8.06 -9.88 4.77
N LEU A 60 -6.78 -9.81 5.15
CA LEU A 60 -5.80 -10.86 4.83
C LEU A 60 -6.21 -12.22 5.39
N GLN A 61 -6.78 -12.25 6.60
CA GLN A 61 -7.25 -13.49 7.24
C GLN A 61 -8.45 -14.13 6.54
N ARG A 62 -9.20 -13.37 5.75
CA ARG A 62 -10.45 -13.82 5.10
C ARG A 62 -10.35 -13.91 3.58
N ALA A 63 -9.22 -13.53 3.01
CA ALA A 63 -9.04 -13.54 1.57
C ALA A 63 -8.93 -14.97 1.05
N ASP A 64 -9.68 -15.29 -0.01
CA ASP A 64 -9.51 -16.55 -0.75
C ASP A 64 -8.33 -16.46 -1.73
N LEU A 65 -8.01 -15.25 -2.18
CA LEU A 65 -6.93 -14.93 -3.12
C LEU A 65 -6.24 -13.64 -2.70
N PHE A 66 -4.92 -13.70 -2.52
CA PHE A 66 -4.05 -12.55 -2.32
C PHE A 66 -3.18 -12.31 -3.55
N VAL A 67 -3.16 -11.07 -4.03
CA VAL A 67 -2.43 -10.70 -5.24
C VAL A 67 -1.50 -9.53 -4.93
N SER A 68 -0.21 -9.72 -5.18
CA SER A 68 0.80 -8.66 -5.06
C SER A 68 1.23 -8.19 -6.44
N ILE A 69 1.09 -6.89 -6.72
CA ILE A 69 1.40 -6.31 -8.03
C ILE A 69 2.45 -5.22 -7.86
N GLY A 70 3.59 -5.35 -8.53
CA GLY A 70 4.60 -4.28 -8.58
C GLY A 70 5.35 -4.03 -7.26
N THR A 71 5.59 -5.08 -6.46
CA THR A 71 6.27 -4.97 -5.16
C THR A 71 7.66 -5.57 -5.18
N SER A 72 8.65 -4.93 -4.54
CA SER A 72 9.98 -5.51 -4.37
C SER A 72 10.06 -6.63 -3.33
N GLY A 73 9.09 -6.71 -2.41
CA GLY A 73 9.12 -7.63 -1.27
C GLY A 73 10.12 -7.22 -0.17
N ALA A 74 10.61 -5.97 -0.18
CA ALA A 74 11.64 -5.51 0.77
C ALA A 74 11.12 -4.66 1.93
N VAL A 75 9.91 -4.09 1.83
CA VAL A 75 9.40 -3.10 2.79
C VAL A 75 8.36 -3.73 3.71
N TYR A 76 8.70 -3.85 4.99
CA TYR A 76 7.80 -4.34 6.03
C TYR A 76 6.93 -3.22 6.59
N PRO A 77 5.68 -3.51 6.99
CA PRO A 77 5.06 -4.85 7.09
C PRO A 77 4.49 -5.40 5.77
N ALA A 78 4.35 -4.59 4.73
CA ALA A 78 3.67 -4.98 3.48
C ALA A 78 4.25 -6.24 2.82
N ALA A 79 5.58 -6.41 2.85
CA ALA A 79 6.26 -7.60 2.34
C ALA A 79 5.82 -8.92 3.02
N GLY A 80 5.36 -8.86 4.27
CA GLY A 80 4.89 -10.03 5.03
C GLY A 80 3.42 -10.41 4.77
N PHE A 81 2.66 -9.61 4.02
CA PHE A 81 1.24 -9.86 3.80
C PHE A 81 0.98 -11.17 3.06
N VAL A 82 1.82 -11.53 2.08
CA VAL A 82 1.74 -12.81 1.37
C VAL A 82 1.83 -14.00 2.32
N GLN A 83 2.72 -13.92 3.33
CA GLN A 83 2.89 -15.00 4.31
C GLN A 83 1.65 -15.15 5.18
N THR A 84 1.04 -14.04 5.59
CA THR A 84 -0.19 -14.03 6.40
C THR A 84 -1.36 -14.62 5.61
N ALA A 85 -1.57 -14.15 4.38
CA ALA A 85 -2.63 -14.64 3.51
C ALA A 85 -2.47 -16.14 3.22
N ARG A 86 -1.25 -16.58 2.86
CA ARG A 86 -0.92 -17.99 2.63
C ARG A 86 -1.19 -18.85 3.87
N TYR A 87 -0.78 -18.36 5.05
CA TYR A 87 -1.02 -19.06 6.31
C TYR A 87 -2.52 -19.25 6.60
N CYS A 88 -3.34 -18.27 6.23
CA CYS A 88 -4.79 -18.32 6.36
C CYS A 88 -5.49 -19.12 5.23
N GLY A 89 -4.73 -19.68 4.29
CA GLY A 89 -5.25 -20.55 3.23
C GLY A 89 -5.58 -19.84 1.91
N ALA A 90 -5.27 -18.55 1.78
CA ALA A 90 -5.43 -17.84 0.51
C ALA A 90 -4.51 -18.42 -0.56
N GLN A 91 -5.02 -18.52 -1.80
CA GLN A 91 -4.15 -18.66 -2.97
C GLN A 91 -3.32 -17.37 -3.12
N THR A 92 -2.09 -17.50 -3.60
CA THR A 92 -1.16 -16.37 -3.68
C THR A 92 -0.59 -16.18 -5.07
N LEU A 93 -0.78 -15.00 -5.65
CA LEU A 93 -0.26 -14.61 -6.96
C LEU A 93 0.63 -13.36 -6.84
N GLU A 94 1.80 -13.39 -7.46
CA GLU A 94 2.56 -12.17 -7.75
C GLU A 94 2.55 -11.84 -9.25
N VAL A 95 2.39 -10.55 -9.56
CA VAL A 95 2.58 -9.98 -10.90
C VAL A 95 3.66 -8.91 -10.80
N ASN A 96 4.81 -9.14 -11.40
CA ASN A 96 5.94 -8.23 -11.26
C ASN A 96 6.85 -8.22 -12.48
N LEU A 97 7.63 -7.16 -12.68
CA LEU A 97 8.62 -7.11 -13.76
C LEU A 97 9.80 -8.05 -13.52
N GLU A 98 10.16 -8.25 -12.25
CA GLU A 98 11.24 -9.11 -11.78
C GLU A 98 10.75 -9.88 -10.55
N PRO A 99 11.32 -11.06 -10.22
CA PRO A 99 10.98 -11.76 -8.99
C PRO A 99 11.17 -10.87 -7.75
N SER A 100 10.16 -10.82 -6.86
CA SER A 100 10.27 -10.13 -5.58
C SER A 100 11.17 -10.89 -4.60
N LEU A 101 11.67 -10.24 -3.54
CA LEU A 101 12.40 -10.95 -2.46
C LEU A 101 11.54 -12.00 -1.74
N GLY A 102 10.21 -11.90 -1.86
CA GLY A 102 9.23 -12.83 -1.30
C GLY A 102 8.67 -13.84 -2.30
N SER A 103 9.21 -13.95 -3.52
CA SER A 103 8.64 -14.79 -4.61
C SER A 103 8.34 -16.22 -4.17
N THR A 104 9.17 -16.79 -3.29
CA THR A 104 9.00 -18.16 -2.77
C THR A 104 7.71 -18.39 -1.98
N PHE A 105 7.03 -17.33 -1.54
CA PHE A 105 5.78 -17.43 -0.79
C PHE A 105 4.53 -17.44 -1.69
N PHE A 106 4.68 -17.16 -2.98
CA PHE A 106 3.59 -17.17 -3.95
C PHE A 106 3.40 -18.56 -4.58
N ASP A 107 2.15 -18.96 -4.79
CA ASP A 107 1.81 -20.18 -5.53
C ASP A 107 2.02 -20.00 -7.04
N GLU A 108 1.80 -18.79 -7.53
CA GLU A 108 1.99 -18.41 -8.92
C GLU A 108 2.75 -17.07 -9.04
N SER A 109 3.68 -17.01 -9.99
CA SER A 109 4.42 -15.79 -10.33
C SER A 109 4.31 -15.51 -11.82
N ARG A 110 3.81 -14.32 -12.18
CA ARG A 110 3.74 -13.84 -13.57
C ARG A 110 4.74 -12.70 -13.77
N ILE A 111 5.75 -12.95 -14.61
CA ILE A 111 6.83 -11.99 -14.85
C ILE A 111 6.58 -11.21 -16.15
N GLY A 112 6.44 -9.89 -16.02
CA GLY A 112 6.20 -8.99 -17.16
C GLY A 112 5.50 -7.69 -16.76
N SER A 113 5.15 -6.88 -17.76
CA SER A 113 4.51 -5.58 -17.50
C SER A 113 3.13 -5.75 -16.88
N ALA A 114 2.87 -5.03 -15.78
CA ALA A 114 1.55 -4.99 -15.17
C ALA A 114 0.48 -4.47 -16.15
N SER A 115 0.83 -3.56 -17.06
CA SER A 115 -0.10 -3.04 -18.07
C SER A 115 -0.58 -4.09 -19.07
N GLU A 116 0.13 -5.20 -19.20
CA GLU A 116 -0.22 -6.30 -20.10
C GLU A 116 -0.78 -7.51 -19.33
N LEU A 117 -0.15 -7.86 -18.21
CA LEU A 117 -0.49 -9.08 -17.47
C LEU A 117 -1.71 -8.92 -16.58
N VAL A 118 -1.89 -7.76 -15.94
CA VAL A 118 -3.03 -7.55 -15.03
C VAL A 118 -4.37 -7.58 -15.77
N PRO A 119 -4.55 -6.89 -16.92
CA PRO A 119 -5.81 -6.99 -17.66
C PRO A 119 -6.12 -8.43 -18.12
N LYS A 120 -5.13 -9.15 -18.65
CA LYS A 120 -5.28 -10.55 -19.08
C LYS A 120 -5.70 -11.46 -17.92
N TRP A 121 -5.03 -11.32 -16.77
CA TRP A 121 -5.35 -12.07 -15.57
C TRP A 121 -6.77 -11.78 -15.06
N VAL A 122 -7.20 -10.51 -15.09
CA VAL A 122 -8.57 -10.14 -14.72
C VAL A 122 -9.59 -10.79 -15.66
N ASP A 123 -9.34 -10.80 -16.96
CA ASP A 123 -10.20 -11.47 -17.94
C ASP A 123 -10.28 -12.99 -17.70
N GLU A 124 -9.16 -13.63 -17.33
CA GLU A 124 -9.12 -15.06 -16.97
C GLU A 124 -9.96 -15.37 -15.72
N VAL A 125 -9.90 -14.52 -14.70
CA VAL A 125 -10.61 -14.72 -13.42
C VAL A 125 -12.11 -14.43 -13.54
N LEU A 126 -12.49 -13.40 -14.30
CA LEU A 126 -13.89 -12.97 -14.44
C LEU A 126 -14.62 -13.66 -15.61
N GLY A 127 -13.87 -14.17 -16.60
CA GLY A 127 -14.42 -14.88 -17.75
C GLY A 127 -14.66 -16.37 -17.52
N ALA A 128 -14.28 -16.89 -16.36
CA ALA A 128 -14.55 -18.25 -15.90
C ALA A 128 -15.94 -18.40 -15.26
#